data_AF-A0A2N5J8G6-F1
#
_entry.id   AF-A0A2N5J8G6-F1
#
_cell.length_a   1.000
_cell.length_b   1.000
_cell.length_c   1.000
_cell.angle_alpha   90.00
_cell.angle_beta   90.00
_cell.angle_gamma   90.00
#
_symmetry.space_group_name_H-M   'P 1'
#
loop_
_entity.id
_entity.type
_entity.pdbx_description
1 polymer ?
#
loop_
_entity_poly.entity_id
_entity_poly.type
_entity_poly.pdbx_seq_one_letter_code
_entity_poly.pdbx_strand_id
1 'polypeptide(L)' 'MASSELVEEVAKAQTVQDVLAALKNAGEELTFEQADKLFGKVLQAKSDTAELDGDTIAGAIDEALAK' A
#
# COMPACT_ATOMS: atom_id res chain seq x y z
N MET A 1 -9.62 7.44 -0.84
CA MET A 1 -8.71 7.99 0.18
C MET A 1 -8.61 6.98 1.30
N ALA A 2 -7.54 6.20 1.25
CA ALA A 2 -7.15 5.25 2.28
C ALA A 2 -7.11 5.92 3.65
N SER A 3 -7.56 5.21 4.69
CA SER A 3 -7.48 5.71 6.05
C SER A 3 -6.02 5.86 6.48
N SER A 4 -5.73 6.83 7.35
CA SER A 4 -4.37 7.02 7.90
C SER A 4 -3.85 5.78 8.62
N GLU A 5 -4.74 5.02 9.27
CA GLU A 5 -4.43 3.76 9.93
C GLU A 5 -3.99 2.68 8.92
N LEU A 6 -4.71 2.54 7.80
CA LEU A 6 -4.32 1.60 6.73
C LEU A 6 -2.99 2.00 6.09
N VAL A 7 -2.77 3.30 5.87
CA VAL A 7 -1.50 3.82 5.36
C VAL A 7 -0.34 3.48 6.28
N GLU A 8 -0.50 3.64 7.60
CA GLU A 8 0.54 3.28 8.56
C GLU A 8 0.84 1.78 8.61
N GLU A 9 -0.19 0.93 8.59
CA GLU A 9 -0.03 -0.52 8.60
C GLU A 9 0.69 -1.01 7.33
N VAL A 10 0.26 -0.52 6.16
CA VAL A 10 0.92 -0.81 4.89
C VAL A 10 2.35 -0.24 4.84
N ALA A 11 2.59 0.93 5.45
CA ALA A 11 3.93 1.49 5.57
C ALA A 11 4.85 0.65 6.49
N LYS A 12 4.31 -0.09 7.45
CA LYS A 12 5.09 -0.99 8.32
C LYS A 12 5.29 -2.38 7.73
N ALA A 13 4.54 -2.73 6.67
CA ALA A 13 4.64 -4.02 5.99
C ALA A 13 6.07 -4.31 5.52
N GLN A 14 6.51 -5.55 5.77
CA GLN A 14 7.81 -6.07 5.32
C GLN A 14 7.65 -7.11 4.22
N THR A 15 6.45 -7.67 4.07
CA THR A 15 6.10 -8.70 3.09
C THR A 15 4.76 -8.40 2.43
N VAL A 16 4.52 -9.03 1.28
CA VAL A 16 3.21 -9.02 0.60
C VAL A 16 2.09 -9.56 1.51
N GLN A 17 2.42 -10.49 2.41
CA GLN A 17 1.47 -11.05 3.36
C GLN A 17 1.04 -10.03 4.42
N ASP A 18 1.94 -9.16 4.86
CA ASP A 18 1.61 -8.07 5.78
C ASP A 18 0.67 -7.06 5.11
N VAL A 19 0.90 -6.75 3.83
CA VAL A 19 0.01 -5.88 3.05
C VAL A 19 -1.39 -6.50 2.92
N LEU A 20 -1.48 -7.79 2.61
CA LEU A 20 -2.76 -8.51 2.57
C LEU A 20 -3.46 -8.51 3.93
N ALA A 21 -2.73 -8.70 5.02
CA ALA A 21 -3.29 -8.66 6.36
C ALA A 21 -3.81 -7.27 6.73
N ALA A 22 -3.06 -6.21 6.41
CA ALA A 22 -3.46 -4.82 6.66
C ALA A 22 -4.75 -4.47 5.90
N LEU A 23 -4.83 -4.82 4.61
CA LEU A 23 -6.03 -4.62 3.79
C LEU A 23 -7.22 -5.40 4.32
N LYS A 24 -7.02 -6.68 4.66
CA LYS A 24 -8.08 -7.53 5.21
C LYS A 24 -8.62 -6.99 6.53
N ASN A 25 -7.76 -6.43 7.38
CA ASN A 25 -8.17 -5.77 8.63
C ASN A 25 -9.00 -4.51 8.36
N ALA A 26 -8.73 -3.80 7.26
CA ALA A 26 -9.52 -2.66 6.79
C ALA A 26 -10.81 -3.07 6.06
N GLY A 27 -11.08 -4.38 5.91
CA GLY A 27 -12.24 -4.90 5.18
C GLY A 27 -12.07 -4.91 3.66
N GLU A 28 -10.85 -4.66 3.17
CA GLU A 28 -10.50 -4.67 1.76
C GLU A 28 -9.85 -6.01 1.38
N GLU A 29 -10.26 -6.57 0.25
CA GLU A 29 -9.72 -7.84 -0.24
C GLU A 29 -9.04 -7.66 -1.60
N LEU A 30 -7.71 -7.83 -1.61
CA LEU A 30 -6.89 -7.83 -2.80
C LEU A 30 -6.38 -9.24 -3.10
N THR A 31 -6.15 -9.53 -4.39
CA THR A 31 -5.43 -10.75 -4.75
C THR A 31 -3.95 -10.62 -4.39
N PHE A 32 -3.24 -11.75 -4.29
CA PHE A 32 -1.80 -11.74 -4.05
C PHE A 32 -1.03 -10.89 -5.07
N GLU A 33 -1.40 -10.97 -6.36
CA GLU A 33 -0.78 -10.16 -7.42
C GLU A 33 -1.03 -8.66 -7.24
N GLN A 34 -2.21 -8.27 -6.76
CA GLN A 34 -2.53 -6.87 -6.48
C GLN A 34 -1.77 -6.37 -5.25
N ALA A 35 -1.66 -7.19 -4.20
CA ALA A 35 -0.88 -6.87 -3.03
C ALA A 35 0.63 -6.80 -3.32
N ASP A 36 1.15 -7.65 -4.20
CA ASP A 36 2.55 -7.61 -4.66
C ASP A 36 2.86 -6.31 -5.41
N LYS A 37 1.97 -5.90 -6.32
CA LYS A 37 2.06 -4.60 -7.00
C LYS A 37 2.00 -3.43 -6.02
N LEU A 38 1.07 -3.46 -5.07
CA LEU A 38 0.96 -2.44 -4.03
C LEU A 38 2.24 -2.39 -3.19
N PHE A 39 2.75 -3.53 -2.76
CA PHE A 39 3.98 -3.60 -1.99
C PHE A 39 5.19 -3.04 -2.74
N GLY A 40 5.30 -3.32 -4.05
CA GLY A 40 6.31 -2.71 -4.91
C GLY A 40 6.24 -1.18 -4.92
N LYS A 41 5.02 -0.61 -5.03
CA LYS A 41 4.79 0.84 -4.96
C LYS A 41 5.07 1.42 -3.59
N VAL A 42 4.75 0.70 -2.52
CA VAL A 42 5.06 1.10 -1.14
C VAL A 42 6.57 1.17 -0.93
N LEU A 43 7.32 0.21 -1.46
CA LEU A 43 8.79 0.24 -1.42
C LEU A 43 9.37 1.40 -2.24
N GLN A 44 8.76 1.73 -3.38
CA GLN A 44 9.12 2.94 -4.14
C GLN A 44 8.83 4.20 -3.34
N ALA A 45 7.62 4.36 -2.80
CA ALA A 45 7.20 5.53 -2.01
C ALA A 45 8.04 5.74 -0.74
N LYS A 46 8.66 4.69 -0.20
CA LYS A 46 9.61 4.77 0.92
C LYS A 46 11.01 5.26 0.51
N SER A 47 11.32 5.30 -0.78
CA SER A 47 12.58 5.84 -1.27
C SER A 47 12.48 7.36 -1.34
N ASP A 48 13.52 8.06 -0.86
CA ASP A 48 13.62 9.54 -0.89
C ASP A 48 13.34 10.16 -2.28
N THR A 49 13.54 9.38 -3.35
CA THR A 49 13.26 9.81 -4.73
C THR A 49 11.77 9.91 -5.04
N ALA A 50 10.93 9.07 -4.43
CA ALA A 50 9.50 9.00 -4.71
C ALA A 50 8.69 10.09 -4.00
N GLU A 51 9.15 10.56 -2.83
CA GLU A 51 8.58 11.74 -2.18
C GLU A 51 8.67 12.99 -3.06
N LEU A 52 9.73 13.10 -3.89
CA LEU A 52 9.91 14.20 -4.84
C LEU A 52 8.96 14.10 -6.05
N ASP A 53 8.57 12.88 -6.45
CA ASP A 53 7.66 12.62 -7.58
C ASP A 53 6.17 12.67 -7.17
N GLY A 54 5.88 12.83 -5.86
CA GLY A 54 4.51 12.89 -5.34
C GLY A 54 3.84 11.52 -5.18
N ASP A 55 4.60 10.44 -5.34
CA ASP A 55 4.13 9.08 -5.10
C ASP A 55 4.00 8.84 -3.60
N THR A 56 2.76 8.77 -3.12
CA THR A 56 2.46 8.52 -1.70
C THR A 56 1.93 7.11 -1.50
N ILE A 57 2.21 6.52 -0.33
CA ILE A 57 1.64 5.23 0.08
C ILE A 57 0.10 5.26 0.00
N ALA A 58 -0.51 6.39 0.39
CA ALA A 58 -1.96 6.58 0.29
C ALA A 58 -2.46 6.51 -1.17
N GLY A 59 -1.75 7.15 -2.11
CA GLY A 59 -2.08 7.08 -3.54
C GLY A 59 -1.93 5.67 -4.11
N ALA A 60 -0.89 4.94 -3.71
CA ALA A 60 -0.70 3.55 -4.12
C ALA A 60 -1.83 2.64 -3.61
N ILE A 61 -2.28 2.83 -2.37
CA ILE A 61 -3.41 2.09 -1.80
C ILE A 61 -4.70 2.45 -2.54
N ASP A 62 -4.97 3.75 -2.73
CA ASP A 62 -6.15 4.20 -3.46
C ASP A 62 -6.20 3.62 -4.88
N GLU A 63 -5.07 3.58 -5.60
CA GLU A 63 -5.01 2.97 -6.93
C GLU A 63 -5.23 1.46 -6.91
N ALA A 64 -4.74 0.77 -5.87
CA ALA A 64 -4.96 -0.67 -5.71
C ALA A 64 -6.43 -1.02 -5.40
N LEU A 65 -7.14 -0.12 -4.70
CA LEU A 65 -8.53 -0.26 -4.31
C LEU A 65 -9.52 0.29 -5.35
N ALA A 66 -9.13 1.28 -6.16
CA ALA A 66 -9.97 1.97 -7.14
C ALA A 66 -10.23 1.17 -8.44
N LYS A 67 -10.40 -0.16 -8.33
CA LYS A 67 -10.76 -1.04 -9.46
C LYS A 67 -11.85 -0.47 -10.36
#